data_AF-A0A7W1UC59-F1
#
_entry.id   AF-A0A7W1UC59-F1
#
_cell.length_a   1.000
_cell.length_b   1.000
_cell.length_c   1.000
_cell.angle_alpha   90.00
_cell.angle_beta   90.00
_cell.angle_gamma   90.00
#
_symmetry.space_group_name_H-M   'P 1'
#
loop_
_entity.id
_entity.type
_entity.pdbx_description
1 polymer ?
#
loop_
_entity_poly.entity_id
_entity_poly.type
_entity_poly.pdbx_seq_one_letter_code
_entity_poly.pdbx_strand_id
1 'polypeptide(L)'
;MCNLLTGGIDFFIVESPQPVAYMEMSQTFARWLVEKVRQAGVEVREVESTVAIQEWGEGVEVATGKGRYRARVVIGSDGAMSVVAPMFPRARCPKYPCLGK
;
A
#
# COMPACT_ATOMS: atom_id res chain seq x y z
N MET A 1 20.86 44.03 -6.65
CA MET A 1 20.73 43.95 -5.18
C MET A 1 19.27 43.67 -4.86
N CYS A 2 18.96 42.41 -4.59
CA CYS A 2 17.67 41.97 -4.05
C CYS A 2 18.02 40.77 -3.18
N ASN A 3 18.04 40.97 -1.87
CA ASN A 3 18.33 39.96 -0.87
C ASN A 3 17.01 39.35 -0.41
N LEU A 4 16.84 38.05 -0.61
CA LEU A 4 15.84 37.27 0.12
C LEU A 4 16.51 35.98 0.61
N LEU A 5 16.58 35.85 1.94
CA LEU A 5 17.08 34.69 2.67
C LEU A 5 16.00 33.61 2.71
N THR A 6 16.20 32.50 1.99
CA THR A 6 15.59 31.19 2.24
C THR A 6 16.54 30.13 1.70
N GLY A 7 16.80 29.08 2.50
CA GLY A 7 17.83 28.06 2.27
C GLY A 7 17.92 27.54 0.84
N GLY A 8 19.16 27.36 0.37
CA GLY A 8 19.49 26.91 -0.98
C GLY A 8 18.79 25.60 -1.32
N ILE A 9 17.97 25.64 -2.36
CA ILE A 9 17.59 24.47 -3.13
C ILE A 9 18.81 24.10 -3.97
N ASP A 10 19.61 23.16 -3.47
CA ASP A 10 20.64 22.51 -4.29
C ASP A 10 19.92 21.70 -5.38
N PHE A 11 20.01 22.17 -6.62
CA PHE A 11 19.53 21.42 -7.77
C PHE A 11 20.61 20.45 -8.20
N PHE A 12 20.29 19.15 -8.25
CA PHE A 12 21.12 18.14 -8.88
C PHE A 12 20.44 17.66 -10.16
N ILE A 13 21.23 17.51 -11.22
CA ILE A 13 20.78 17.00 -12.51
C ILE A 13 21.26 15.55 -12.61
N VAL A 14 20.35 14.63 -12.94
CA VAL A 14 20.68 13.23 -13.20
C VAL A 14 20.34 12.92 -14.65
N GLU A 15 21.35 12.50 -15.41
CA GLU A 15 21.14 11.94 -16.74
C GLU A 15 20.86 10.43 -16.63
N SER A 16 19.83 9.96 -17.33
CA SER A 16 19.49 8.53 -17.37
C SER A 16 19.27 8.09 -18.82
N PRO A 17 19.91 7.00 -19.27
CA PRO A 17 19.67 6.44 -20.59
C PRO A 17 18.32 5.71 -20.69
N GLN A 18 17.62 5.54 -19.56
CA GLN A 18 16.30 4.91 -19.47
C GLN A 18 15.28 5.86 -18.82
N PRO A 19 13.98 5.67 -19.06
CA PRO A 19 12.96 6.50 -18.42
C PRO A 19 13.06 6.44 -16.90
N VAL A 20 13.18 7.61 -16.26
CA VAL A 20 13.28 7.73 -14.79
C VAL A 20 11.95 7.39 -14.11
N ALA A 21 10.83 7.66 -14.79
CA ALA A 21 9.49 7.34 -14.31
C ALA A 21 8.55 7.07 -15.49
N TYR A 22 7.66 6.11 -15.31
CA TYR A 22 6.49 5.91 -16.17
C TYR A 22 5.30 6.51 -15.45
N MET A 23 4.78 7.61 -15.99
CA MET A 23 3.58 8.24 -15.47
C MET A 23 2.36 7.58 -16.09
N GLU A 24 1.59 6.87 -15.28
CA GLU A 24 0.41 6.16 -15.70
C GLU A 24 -0.81 6.60 -14.89
N MET A 25 -1.99 6.47 -15.49
CA MET A 25 -3.23 6.57 -14.73
C MET A 25 -3.32 5.36 -13.80
N SER A 26 -3.10 5.59 -12.50
CA SER A 26 -3.06 4.56 -11.44
C SER A 26 -4.21 3.54 -11.56
N GLN A 27 -5.42 3.98 -11.89
CA GLN A 27 -6.59 3.10 -12.04
C GLN A 27 -6.47 2.12 -13.20
N THR A 28 -5.87 2.51 -14.33
CA THR A 28 -5.67 1.63 -15.49
C THR A 28 -4.62 0.57 -15.18
N PHE A 29 -3.51 0.95 -14.55
CA PHE A 29 -2.47 0.02 -14.15
C PHE A 29 -2.98 -0.98 -13.09
N ALA A 30 -3.69 -0.49 -12.07
CA ALA A 30 -4.27 -1.36 -11.04
C ALA A 30 -5.25 -2.39 -11.62
N ARG A 31 -6.15 -1.96 -12.52
CA ARG A 31 -7.07 -2.86 -13.22
C ARG A 31 -6.34 -3.91 -14.06
N TRP A 32 -5.27 -3.52 -14.76
CA TRP A 32 -4.44 -4.45 -15.51
C TRP A 32 -3.79 -5.51 -14.61
N LEU A 33 -3.30 -5.13 -13.42
CA LEU A 33 -2.76 -6.08 -12.44
C LEU A 33 -3.82 -7.07 -11.94
N VAL A 34 -5.03 -6.58 -11.63
CA VAL A 34 -6.15 -7.44 -11.21
C VAL A 34 -6.47 -8.49 -12.28
N GLU A 35 -6.47 -8.09 -13.55
CA GLU A 35 -6.69 -9.02 -14.66
C GLU A 35 -5.58 -10.07 -14.76
N LYS A 36 -4.31 -9.66 -14.57
CA LYS A 36 -3.18 -10.60 -14.58
C LYS A 36 -3.26 -11.65 -13.48
N VAL A 37 -3.65 -11.27 -12.27
CA VAL A 37 -3.77 -12.25 -11.17
C VAL A 37 -4.96 -13.18 -11.35
N ARG A 38 -6.08 -12.69 -11.93
CA ARG A 38 -7.21 -13.54 -12.32
C ARG A 38 -6.80 -14.57 -13.37
N GLN A 39 -6.06 -14.15 -14.39
CA GLN A 39 -5.52 -15.04 -15.42
C GLN A 39 -4.56 -16.10 -14.82
N ALA A 40 -3.88 -15.78 -13.73
CA ALA A 40 -3.05 -16.71 -12.98
C ALA A 40 -3.85 -17.65 -12.04
N GLY A 41 -5.18 -17.57 -12.02
CA GLY A 41 -6.05 -18.41 -11.19
C GLY A 41 -6.21 -17.94 -9.75
N VAL A 42 -5.81 -16.70 -9.43
CA VAL A 42 -5.99 -16.12 -8.09
C VAL A 42 -7.43 -15.64 -7.94
N GLU A 43 -8.08 -16.03 -6.84
CA GLU A 43 -9.39 -15.50 -6.49
C GLU A 43 -9.28 -14.04 -6.03
N VAL A 44 -10.00 -13.14 -6.71
CA VAL A 44 -10.06 -11.72 -6.37
C VAL A 44 -11.46 -11.37 -5.91
N ARG A 45 -11.59 -10.93 -4.66
CA ARG A 45 -12.84 -10.44 -4.07
C ARG A 45 -12.81 -8.92 -3.98
N GLU A 46 -13.66 -8.26 -4.77
CA GLU A 46 -13.76 -6.79 -4.81
C GLU A 46 -14.96 -6.29 -3.98
N VAL A 47 -14.93 -5.00 -3.64
CA VAL A 47 -15.99 -4.34 -2.85
C VAL A 47 -16.22 -5.05 -1.51
N GLU A 48 -15.14 -5.53 -0.89
CA GLU A 48 -15.17 -6.31 0.33
C GLU A 48 -14.05 -5.88 1.27
N SER A 49 -14.37 -4.94 2.15
CA SER A 49 -13.40 -4.41 3.11
C SER A 49 -13.16 -5.41 4.25
N THR A 50 -11.89 -5.57 4.61
CA THR A 50 -11.51 -6.27 5.85
C THR A 50 -11.85 -5.39 7.04
N VAL A 51 -12.54 -5.96 8.02
CA VAL A 51 -12.99 -5.24 9.23
C VAL A 51 -12.22 -5.66 10.48
N ALA A 52 -11.73 -6.89 10.52
CA ALA A 52 -10.93 -7.39 11.63
C ALA A 52 -10.03 -8.54 11.18
N ILE A 53 -8.91 -8.68 11.87
CA ILE A 53 -7.96 -9.78 11.69
C ILE A 53 -7.58 -10.29 13.08
N GLN A 54 -7.58 -11.61 13.24
CA GLN A 54 -7.24 -12.25 14.50
C GLN A 54 -6.48 -13.56 14.26
N GLU A 55 -5.59 -13.90 15.17
CA GLU A 55 -4.99 -15.23 15.21
C GLU A 55 -6.09 -16.28 15.46
N TRP A 56 -6.00 -17.41 14.76
CA TRP A 56 -6.93 -18.52 14.89
C TRP A 56 -6.18 -19.84 14.78
N GLY A 57 -5.94 -20.49 15.92
CA GLY A 57 -5.09 -21.68 15.99
C GLY A 57 -3.70 -21.41 15.42
N GLU A 58 -3.26 -22.23 14.47
CA GLU A 58 -1.98 -22.10 13.74
C GLU A 58 -2.07 -21.15 12.53
N GLY A 59 -3.14 -20.37 12.40
CA GLY A 59 -3.39 -19.51 11.27
C GLY A 59 -4.05 -18.19 11.67
N VAL A 60 -4.69 -17.56 10.69
CA VAL A 60 -5.30 -16.24 10.82
C VAL A 60 -6.73 -16.31 10.28
N GLU A 61 -7.66 -15.71 11.01
CA GLU A 61 -9.01 -15.44 10.54
C GLU A 61 -9.12 -13.98 10.12
N VAL A 62 -9.65 -13.75 8.92
CA VAL A 62 -9.95 -12.44 8.35
C VAL A 62 -11.47 -12.29 8.31
N ALA A 63 -11.99 -11.31 9.03
CA ALA A 63 -13.40 -10.94 8.97
C ALA A 63 -13.59 -9.77 8.00
N THR A 64 -14.61 -9.86 7.17
CA THR A 64 -15.04 -8.82 6.24
C THR A 64 -16.49 -8.45 6.50
N GLY A 65 -17.00 -7.43 5.80
CA GLY A 65 -18.42 -7.11 5.82
C GLY A 65 -19.33 -8.17 5.17
N LYS A 66 -18.76 -9.15 4.45
CA LYS A 66 -19.52 -10.18 3.71
C LYS A 66 -19.27 -11.61 4.19
N GLY A 67 -18.25 -11.84 5.01
CA GLY A 67 -17.92 -13.18 5.48
C GLY A 67 -16.69 -13.26 6.38
N ARG A 68 -16.24 -14.49 6.61
CA ARG A 68 -15.01 -14.81 7.34
C ARG A 68 -14.19 -15.81 6.55
N TYR A 69 -12.89 -15.59 6.51
CA TYR A 69 -11.93 -16.41 5.78
C TYR A 69 -10.82 -16.86 6.71
N ARG A 70 -10.33 -18.08 6.48
CA ARG A 70 -9.20 -18.64 7.22
C ARG A 70 -8.04 -18.84 6.28
N ALA A 71 -6.86 -18.41 6.72
CA ALA A 71 -5.62 -18.57 5.98
C ALA A 71 -4.50 -18.95 6.94
N ARG A 72 -3.45 -19.59 6.41
CA ARG A 72 -2.23 -19.83 7.18
C ARG A 72 -1.40 -18.56 7.37
N VAL A 73 -1.47 -17.66 6.40
CA VAL A 73 -0.70 -16.40 6.35
C VAL A 73 -1.60 -15.32 5.77
N VAL A 74 -1.48 -14.11 6.31
CA VAL A 74 -2.10 -12.88 5.78
C VAL A 74 -0.99 -11.87 5.48
N ILE A 75 -1.02 -11.26 4.30
CA ILE A 75 -0.09 -10.22 3.87
C ILE A 75 -0.83 -8.89 3.84
N GLY A 76 -0.39 -7.93 4.65
CA GLY A 76 -0.96 -6.58 4.68
C GLY A 76 -0.46 -5.72 3.52
N SER A 77 -1.30 -5.57 2.50
CA SER A 77 -1.11 -4.63 1.38
C SER A 77 -2.23 -3.58 1.36
N ASP A 78 -2.71 -3.19 2.54
CA ASP A 78 -3.89 -2.36 2.81
C ASP A 78 -3.55 -0.88 3.06
N GLY A 79 -2.31 -0.47 2.80
CA GLY A 79 -1.89 0.92 2.73
C GLY A 79 -1.78 1.63 4.09
N ALA A 80 -1.86 2.96 4.07
CA ALA A 80 -1.61 3.78 5.26
C ALA A 80 -2.64 3.58 6.39
N MET A 81 -3.86 3.15 6.05
CA MET A 81 -4.95 2.87 7.00
C MET A 81 -5.07 1.38 7.31
N SER A 82 -3.93 0.68 7.33
CA SER A 82 -3.85 -0.77 7.46
C SER A 82 -4.54 -1.27 8.75
N VAL A 83 -5.41 -2.26 8.60
CA VAL A 83 -5.99 -3.04 9.70
C VAL A 83 -5.05 -4.16 10.15
N VAL A 84 -4.06 -4.51 9.32
CA VAL A 84 -3.01 -5.51 9.62
C VAL A 84 -1.91 -4.92 10.50
N ALA A 85 -1.49 -3.68 10.23
CA ALA A 85 -0.33 -3.05 10.88
C ALA A 85 -0.37 -3.04 12.43
N PRO A 86 -1.51 -2.80 13.10
CA PRO A 86 -1.58 -2.85 14.57
C PRO A 86 -1.20 -4.19 15.19
N MET A 87 -1.29 -5.30 14.44
CA MET A 87 -0.84 -6.63 14.89
C MET A 87 0.68 -6.71 15.09
N PHE A 88 1.43 -5.75 14.54
CA PHE A 88 2.89 -5.71 14.59
C PHE A 88 3.37 -4.41 15.28
N PRO A 89 3.22 -4.28 16.61
CA PRO A 89 3.43 -3.03 17.35
C PRO A 89 4.86 -2.46 17.25
N ARG A 90 5.84 -3.28 16.84
CA ARG A 90 7.25 -2.91 16.63
C ARG A 90 7.58 -2.45 15.20
N ALA A 91 6.67 -2.58 14.25
CA ALA A 91 6.87 -2.19 12.84
C ALA A 91 6.48 -0.72 12.54
N ARG A 92 6.06 0.04 13.56
CA ARG A 92 5.79 1.48 13.41
C ARG A 92 7.10 2.23 13.20
N CYS A 93 7.42 2.54 11.95
CA CYS A 93 8.41 3.54 11.61
C CYS A 93 7.68 4.89 11.44
N PRO A 94 7.80 5.84 12.38
CA PRO A 94 7.19 7.16 12.24
C PRO A 94 8.09 7.99 11.30
N LYS A 95 8.07 7.72 9.99
CA LYS A 95 8.91 8.48 9.04
C LYS A 95 8.18 9.41 8.11
N TYR A 96 6.85 9.41 8.08
CA TYR A 96 6.09 10.42 7.36
C TYR A 96 4.83 10.75 8.14
N PRO A 97 4.69 11.98 8.69
CA PRO A 97 3.40 12.46 9.14
C PRO A 97 2.49 12.44 7.91
N CYS A 98 1.48 11.57 7.93
CA CYS A 98 0.39 11.65 6.96
C CYS A 98 -0.16 13.07 7.06
N LEU A 99 -0.07 13.82 5.95
CA LEU A 99 -0.42 15.22 5.85
C LEU A 99 -1.92 15.35 6.16
N GLY A 100 -2.23 15.73 7.40
CA GLY A 100 -3.59 16.09 7.78
C GLY A 100 -3.99 17.37 7.09
N LYS A 101 -5.06 17.29 6.29
CA LYS A 101 -6.07 18.33 6.17
C LYS A 101 -7.44 17.68 6.18
#